data_AF-A0A0B8QG75-F1
#
_entry.id   AF-A0A0B8QG75-F1
#
_cell.length_a   1.000
_cell.length_b   1.000
_cell.length_c   1.000
_cell.angle_alpha   90.00
_cell.angle_beta   90.00
_cell.angle_gamma   90.00
#
_symmetry.space_group_name_H-M   'P 1'
#
loop_
_entity.id
_entity.type
_entity.pdbx_description
1 polymer ?
#
loop_
_entity_poly.entity_id
_entity_poly.type
_entity_poly.pdbx_seq_one_letter_code
_entity_poly.pdbx_strand_id
1 'polypeptide(L)' 'MVWKLDKDREALLDHWQTLGQFRQRHPSVGGGVHTDLPQEHGFAFSRTLDDDAVVVYFAGK' A
#
# COMPACT_ATOMS: atom_id res chain seq x y z
N MET A 1 19.06 -8.98 -22.10
CA MET A 1 18.60 -8.66 -20.73
C MET A 1 18.56 -9.99 -19.97
N VAL A 2 19.32 -10.13 -18.87
CA VAL A 2 19.62 -11.44 -18.21
C VAL A 2 18.52 -11.87 -17.23
N TRP A 3 17.26 -11.55 -17.53
CA TRP A 3 16.14 -11.87 -16.64
C TRP A 3 15.16 -12.77 -17.36
N LYS A 4 15.06 -14.01 -16.90
CA LYS A 4 13.99 -14.94 -17.27
C LYS A 4 12.81 -14.66 -16.37
N LEU A 5 11.64 -14.40 -16.95
CA LEU A 5 10.40 -14.25 -16.21
C LEU A 5 9.90 -15.65 -15.85
N ASP A 6 10.28 -16.13 -14.67
CA ASP A 6 9.74 -17.36 -14.08
C ASP A 6 8.57 -17.05 -13.15
N LYS A 7 7.91 -18.09 -12.67
CA LYS A 7 6.65 -17.97 -11.91
C LYS A 7 6.79 -17.10 -10.66
N ASP A 8 7.92 -17.19 -9.98
CA ASP A 8 8.19 -16.37 -8.79
C ASP A 8 8.30 -14.88 -9.15
N ARG A 9 8.96 -14.55 -10.29
CA ARG A 9 9.06 -13.18 -10.78
C ARG A 9 7.76 -12.65 -11.36
N GLU A 10 6.94 -13.50 -11.99
CA GLU A 10 5.58 -13.14 -12.41
C GLU A 10 4.73 -12.74 -11.19
N ALA A 11 4.71 -13.58 -10.16
CA ALA A 11 3.95 -13.30 -8.94
C ALA A 11 4.45 -12.03 -8.23
N LEU A 12 5.77 -11.82 -8.19
CA LEU A 12 6.36 -10.60 -7.65
C LEU A 12 5.97 -9.37 -8.48
N LEU A 13 5.99 -9.47 -9.80
CA LEU A 13 5.59 -8.39 -10.71
C LEU A 13 4.12 -8.03 -10.49
N ASP A 14 3.23 -9.02 -10.45
CA ASP A 14 1.80 -8.82 -10.25
C ASP A 14 1.50 -8.13 -8.91
N HIS A 15 2.24 -8.52 -7.86
CA HIS A 15 2.15 -7.86 -6.55
C HIS A 15 2.50 -6.36 -6.63
N TRP A 16 3.63 -6.01 -7.25
CA TRP A 16 4.04 -4.61 -7.38
C TRP A 16 3.15 -3.81 -8.32
N GLN A 17 2.62 -4.42 -9.37
CA GLN A 17 1.62 -3.78 -10.24
C GLN A 17 0.35 -3.46 -9.46
N THR A 18 -0.12 -4.37 -8.62
CA THR A 18 -1.29 -4.15 -7.75
C THR A 18 -1.06 -2.96 -6.80
N LEU A 19 0.11 -2.91 -6.14
CA LEU A 19 0.47 -1.80 -5.26
C LEU A 19 0.60 -0.48 -6.03
N GLY A 20 1.21 -0.50 -7.22
CA GLY A 20 1.35 0.67 -8.08
C GLY A 20 0.00 1.24 -8.52
N GLN A 21 -0.93 0.38 -8.94
CA GLN A 21 -2.29 0.77 -9.32
C GLN A 21 -3.10 1.29 -8.13
N PHE A 22 -2.91 0.73 -6.94
CA PHE A 22 -3.54 1.26 -5.72
C PHE A 22 -3.03 2.67 -5.43
N ARG A 23 -1.71 2.89 -5.40
CA ARG A 23 -1.11 4.21 -5.18
C ARG A 23 -1.53 5.24 -6.24
N GLN A 24 -1.67 4.83 -7.50
CA GLN A 24 -2.14 5.72 -8.56
C GLN A 24 -3.58 6.19 -8.32
N ARG A 25 -4.45 5.31 -7.82
CA ARG A 25 -5.87 5.61 -7.54
C ARG A 25 -6.07 6.39 -6.25
N HIS A 26 -5.13 6.33 -5.31
CA HIS A 26 -5.19 6.97 -4.00
C HIS A 26 -4.01 7.93 -3.77
N PRO A 27 -4.08 9.17 -4.28
CA PRO A 27 -3.04 10.18 -4.08
C PRO A 27 -2.72 10.46 -2.60
N SER A 28 -3.68 10.24 -1.68
CA SER A 28 -3.49 10.37 -0.23
C SER A 28 -2.33 9.54 0.31
N VAL A 29 -1.99 8.41 -0.33
CA VAL A 29 -0.81 7.59 0.04
C VAL A 29 0.49 8.39 -0.02
N GLY A 30 0.64 9.26 -1.02
CA GLY A 30 1.84 10.08 -1.22
C GLY A 30 1.73 11.48 -0.61
N GLY A 31 0.61 12.16 -0.86
CA GLY A 31 0.41 13.56 -0.50
C GLY A 31 -0.48 13.79 0.73
N GLY A 32 -1.12 12.75 1.26
CA GLY A 32 -2.07 12.90 2.37
C GLY A 32 -1.38 13.10 3.72
N VAL A 33 -2.09 13.76 4.62
CA VAL A 33 -1.68 13.97 6.01
C VAL A 33 -1.76 12.64 6.77
N HIS A 34 -0.71 12.31 7.51
CA HIS A 34 -0.63 11.10 8.33
C HIS A 34 -1.30 11.28 9.68
N THR A 35 -2.14 10.32 10.06
CA THR A 35 -2.78 10.26 11.37
C THR A 35 -2.66 8.85 11.93
N ASP A 36 -2.00 8.71 13.07
CA ASP A 36 -1.94 7.43 13.79
C ASP A 36 -3.32 7.07 14.34
N LEU A 37 -3.68 5.79 14.24
CA LEU A 37 -4.92 5.26 14.79
C LEU A 37 -4.56 4.33 15.95
N PRO A 38 -4.73 4.75 17.22
CA PRO A 38 -4.38 3.93 18.37
C PRO A 38 -5.18 2.62 18.36
N GLN A 39 -4.49 1.48 18.52
CA GLN A 39 -5.10 0.14 18.62
C GLN A 39 -4.45 -0.63 19.76
N GLU A 40 -5.19 -1.54 20.40
CA GLU A 40 -4.64 -2.44 21.42
C GLU A 40 -3.66 -3.47 20.81
N HIS A 41 -3.89 -3.87 19.55
CA HIS A 41 -3.06 -4.82 18.82
C HIS A 41 -2.85 -4.39 17.37
N GLY A 42 -1.65 -4.67 16.86
CA GLY A 42 -1.23 -4.29 15.51
C GLY A 42 -0.85 -2.81 15.40
N PHE A 43 -0.67 -2.36 14.16
CA PHE A 43 -0.37 -0.97 13.84
C PHE A 43 -1.36 -0.45 12.80
N ALA A 44 -1.96 0.70 13.07
CA ALA A 44 -2.97 1.32 12.20
C ALA A 44 -2.68 2.81 11.99
N PHE A 45 -2.91 3.29 10.78
CA PHE A 45 -2.88 4.72 10.48
C PHE A 45 -3.79 5.04 9.30
N SER A 46 -4.16 6.31 9.17
CA SER A 46 -4.80 6.84 7.97
C SER A 46 -3.90 7.87 7.26
N ARG A 47 -4.12 7.99 5.95
CA ARG A 47 -3.64 9.11 5.15
C ARG A 47 -4.84 9.72 4.43
N THR A 48 -5.00 11.04 4.56
CA THR A 48 -6.13 11.76 3.92
C THR A 48 -5.60 12.94 3.11
N LEU A 49 -6.08 13.09 1.88
CA LEU A 49 -5.84 14.24 1.01
C LEU A 49 -7.17 14.64 0.36
N ASP A 50 -7.66 15.83 0.71
CA ASP A 50 -8.96 16.33 0.28
C ASP A 50 -10.07 15.29 0.54
N ASP A 51 -10.72 14.80 -0.52
CA ASP A 51 -11.79 13.81 -0.52
C ASP A 51 -11.31 12.35 -0.71
N ASP A 52 -9.99 12.11 -0.85
CA ASP A 52 -9.38 10.77 -0.86
C ASP A 52 -8.81 10.40 0.52
N ALA A 53 -9.12 9.20 0.98
CA ALA A 53 -8.62 8.68 2.25
C ALA A 53 -8.27 7.19 2.14
N VAL A 54 -7.16 6.82 2.75
CA VAL A 54 -6.75 5.42 2.94
C VAL A 54 -6.55 5.14 4.42
N VAL A 55 -6.92 3.93 4.83
CA VAL A 55 -6.58 3.38 6.15
C VAL A 55 -5.73 2.14 5.91
N VAL A 56 -4.61 2.05 6.62
CA VAL A 56 -3.71 0.91 6.57
C VAL A 56 -3.67 0.27 7.95
N TYR A 57 -3.88 -1.04 7.99
CA TYR A 57 -3.78 -1.83 9.21
C TYR A 57 -2.81 -3.00 8.98
N PHE A 58 -1.91 -3.18 9.94
CA PHE A 58 -1.02 -4.32 10.01
C PHE A 58 -1.27 -5.07 11.32
N ALA A 59 -1.86 -6.26 11.21
CA ALA A 59 -2.24 -7.10 12.35
C ALA A 59 -1.06 -7.87 12.98
N GLY A 60 0.14 -7.79 12.41
CA GLY A 60 1.19 -8.78 12.66
C GLY A 60 0.97 -10.05 11.82
N LYS A 61 1.99 -10.91 11.77
CA LYS A 61 1.92 -12.23 11.15
C LYS A 61 1.79 -13.29 12.23
#